data_AF-A0A4P9ZST5-F1
#
_entry.id   AF-A0A4P9ZST5-F1
#
_cell.length_a   1.000
_cell.length_b   1.000
_cell.length_c   1.000
_cell.angle_alpha   90.00
_cell.angle_beta   90.00
_cell.angle_gamma   90.00
#
_symmetry.space_group_name_H-M   'P 1'
#
loop_
_entity.id
_entity.type
_entity.pdbx_description
1 polymer ?
#
loop_
_entity_poly.entity_id
_entity_poly.type
_entity_poly.pdbx_seq_one_letter_code
_entity_poly.pdbx_strand_id
1 'polypeptide(L)'
;PEVLWAQRSDVIYLTINQPDVSVKVLEITPTNIKFEGVNDQTTYSFDLDFFAEIDPEASKKSVSARSIFLILAKKDQEEPYWPRLQKVKGKLSYLKTDFGKWKDEDDDDEEEAGAGGAGGMPNFDGMDFSSMAGGAGGMPD
;
A
#
# COMPACT_ATOMS: atom_id res chain seq x y z
N PRO A 1 3.54 20.93 -6.46
CA PRO A 1 2.83 20.18 -5.39
C PRO A 1 3.77 19.10 -4.86
N GLU A 2 3.65 18.65 -3.62
CA GLU A 2 4.33 17.43 -3.15
C GLU A 2 3.48 16.21 -3.50
N VAL A 3 4.10 15.22 -4.13
CA VAL A 3 3.47 13.95 -4.50
C VAL A 3 4.26 12.82 -3.86
N LEU A 4 3.58 12.00 -3.07
CA LEU A 4 4.15 10.82 -2.45
C LEU A 4 3.68 9.58 -3.23
N TRP A 5 4.54 8.59 -3.40
CA TRP A 5 4.17 7.33 -4.03
C TRP A 5 4.73 6.12 -3.30
N ALA A 6 3.97 5.04 -3.29
CA ALA A 6 4.38 3.71 -2.88
C ALA A 6 3.70 2.68 -3.78
N GLN A 7 4.11 1.43 -3.70
CA GLN A 7 3.49 0.36 -4.49
C GLN A 7 3.37 -0.93 -3.68
N ARG A 8 2.48 -1.79 -4.18
CA ARG A 8 2.31 -3.20 -3.86
C ARG A 8 2.55 -4.00 -5.14
N SER A 9 2.48 -5.32 -5.05
CA SER A 9 2.47 -6.19 -6.23
C SER A 9 1.36 -5.81 -7.23
N ASP A 10 0.18 -5.43 -6.75
CA ASP A 10 -1.03 -5.23 -7.57
C ASP A 10 -1.41 -3.76 -7.79
N VAL A 11 -1.06 -2.85 -6.87
CA VAL A 11 -1.47 -1.44 -6.90
C VAL A 11 -0.33 -0.45 -6.69
N ILE A 12 -0.57 0.79 -7.10
CA ILE A 12 0.26 1.96 -6.82
C ILE A 12 -0.54 2.92 -5.96
N TYR A 13 0.02 3.32 -4.83
CA TYR A 13 -0.51 4.39 -4.01
C TYR A 13 0.11 5.72 -4.43
N LEU A 14 -0.74 6.70 -4.75
CA LEU A 14 -0.31 8.06 -5.06
C LEU A 14 -1.02 9.04 -4.13
N THR A 15 -0.25 9.83 -3.39
CA THR A 15 -0.78 10.87 -2.50
C THR A 15 -0.34 12.23 -2.98
N ILE A 16 -1.26 13.06 -3.46
CA ILE A 16 -1.00 14.47 -3.75
C ILE A 16 -1.20 15.24 -2.43
N ASN A 17 -0.11 15.55 -1.76
CA ASN A 17 -0.08 16.17 -0.43
C ASN A 17 -0.21 17.70 -0.55
N GLN A 18 -1.41 18.17 -0.87
CA GLN A 18 -1.72 19.59 -1.03
C GLN A 18 -2.99 19.93 -0.24
N PRO A 19 -2.85 20.53 0.95
CA PRO A 19 -3.97 21.01 1.75
C PRO A 19 -4.74 22.12 1.04
N ASP A 20 -6.05 22.15 1.26
CA ASP A 20 -6.98 23.20 0.79
C ASP A 20 -6.89 23.45 -0.73
N VAL A 21 -6.55 22.42 -1.50
CA VAL A 21 -6.47 22.50 -2.95
C VAL A 21 -7.85 22.24 -3.59
N SER A 22 -8.30 23.18 -4.40
CA SER A 22 -9.43 23.00 -5.29
C SER A 22 -8.96 22.31 -6.57
N VAL A 23 -9.30 21.04 -6.75
CA VAL A 23 -8.98 20.27 -7.96
C VAL A 23 -9.70 20.87 -9.18
N LYS A 24 -8.94 21.28 -10.19
CA LYS A 24 -9.45 21.78 -11.47
C LYS A 24 -9.41 20.69 -12.54
N VAL A 25 -8.30 19.96 -12.61
CA VAL A 25 -8.09 18.85 -13.53
C VAL A 25 -7.52 17.67 -12.75
N LEU A 26 -8.12 16.51 -12.90
CA LEU A 26 -7.57 15.24 -12.44
C LEU A 26 -7.96 14.18 -13.46
N GLU A 27 -7.08 13.95 -14.41
CA GLU A 27 -7.25 13.00 -15.50
C GLU A 27 -6.29 11.83 -15.29
N ILE A 28 -6.84 10.62 -15.32
CA ILE A 28 -6.10 9.38 -15.17
C ILE A 28 -6.38 8.57 -16.43
N THR A 29 -5.32 8.27 -17.15
CA THR A 29 -5.32 7.41 -18.33
C THR A 29 -4.49 6.17 -18.05
N PRO A 30 -4.55 5.11 -18.88
CA PRO A 30 -3.76 3.90 -18.67
C PRO A 30 -2.26 4.15 -18.54
N THR A 31 -1.73 5.21 -19.17
CA THR A 31 -0.27 5.47 -19.23
C THR A 31 0.15 6.79 -18.59
N ASN A 32 -0.79 7.61 -18.13
CA ASN A 32 -0.50 8.97 -17.70
C ASN A 32 -1.49 9.47 -16.64
N ILE A 33 -1.00 10.28 -15.72
CA ILE A 33 -1.82 11.10 -14.82
C ILE A 33 -1.49 12.58 -14.97
N LYS A 34 -2.54 13.38 -15.09
CA LYS A 34 -2.48 14.84 -15.13
C LYS A 34 -3.29 15.45 -14.01
N PHE A 35 -2.66 16.36 -13.29
CA PHE A 35 -3.26 17.08 -12.18
C PHE A 35 -3.08 18.58 -12.34
N GLU A 36 -4.15 19.32 -12.07
CA GLU A 36 -4.15 20.76 -11.87
C GLU A 36 -5.06 21.11 -10.71
N GLY A 37 -4.55 21.89 -9.76
CA GLY A 37 -5.28 22.35 -8.60
C GLY A 37 -4.87 23.75 -8.20
N VAL A 38 -5.78 24.47 -7.57
CA VAL A 38 -5.56 25.84 -7.10
C VAL A 38 -5.85 25.89 -5.60
N ASN A 39 -4.89 26.37 -4.83
CA ASN A 39 -5.10 26.84 -3.46
C ASN A 39 -4.97 28.38 -3.49
N ASP A 40 -5.77 29.12 -2.73
CA ASP A 40 -5.82 30.59 -2.56
C ASP A 40 -4.99 31.45 -3.54
N GLN A 41 -3.65 31.36 -3.48
CA GLN A 41 -2.72 32.17 -4.29
C GLN A 41 -1.78 31.38 -5.21
N THR A 42 -1.81 30.04 -5.20
CA THR A 42 -0.86 29.22 -5.96
C THR A 42 -1.57 28.14 -6.76
N THR A 43 -1.24 28.09 -8.05
CA THR A 43 -1.64 26.98 -8.93
C THR A 43 -0.57 25.91 -8.90
N TYR A 44 -1.01 24.67 -8.72
CA TYR A 44 -0.18 23.49 -8.71
C TYR A 44 -0.59 22.58 -9.85
N SER A 45 0.38 22.15 -10.64
CA SER A 45 0.15 21.15 -11.68
C SER A 45 1.31 20.18 -11.78
N PHE A 46 1.01 18.99 -12.27
CA PHE A 46 2.01 18.05 -12.75
C PHE A 46 1.39 17.14 -13.81
N ASP A 47 2.27 16.56 -14.62
CA ASP A 47 1.97 15.62 -15.66
C ASP A 47 3.00 14.49 -15.55
N LEU A 48 2.54 13.25 -15.42
CA LEU A 48 3.40 12.09 -15.17
C LEU A 48 2.97 10.91 -16.04
N ASP A 49 3.89 10.47 -16.90
CA ASP A 49 3.78 9.21 -17.62
C ASP A 49 4.23 8.05 -16.74
N PHE A 50 3.38 7.03 -16.61
CA PHE A 50 3.65 5.82 -15.85
C PHE A 50 4.69 4.93 -16.52
N PHE A 51 5.43 4.17 -15.70
CA PHE A 51 6.42 3.20 -16.17
C PHE A 51 5.78 2.11 -17.05
N ALA A 52 4.66 1.56 -16.61
CA ALA A 52 3.83 0.62 -17.37
C ALA A 52 2.34 1.03 -17.28
N GLU A 53 1.44 0.23 -17.88
CA GLU A 53 0.02 0.54 -17.91
C GLU A 53 -0.67 0.25 -16.57
N ILE A 54 -1.62 1.10 -16.22
CA ILE A 54 -2.61 0.87 -15.15
C ILE A 54 -3.99 0.58 -15.75
N ASP A 55 -4.90 0.10 -14.92
CA ASP A 55 -6.32 0.01 -15.21
C ASP A 55 -7.08 1.17 -14.53
N PRO A 56 -7.49 2.22 -15.27
CA PRO A 56 -8.25 3.33 -14.70
C PRO A 56 -9.62 2.93 -14.16
N GLU A 57 -10.23 1.85 -14.65
CA GLU A 57 -11.56 1.40 -14.21
C GLU A 57 -11.50 0.72 -12.84
N ALA A 58 -10.44 -0.05 -12.58
CA ALA A 58 -10.16 -0.65 -11.28
C ALA A 58 -9.50 0.32 -10.28
N SER A 59 -9.12 1.51 -10.74
CA SER A 59 -8.48 2.54 -9.91
C SER A 59 -9.48 3.32 -9.05
N LYS A 60 -9.07 3.66 -7.82
CA LYS A 60 -9.89 4.40 -6.85
C LYS A 60 -9.29 5.77 -6.55
N LYS A 61 -10.16 6.77 -6.36
CA LYS A 61 -9.77 8.11 -5.93
C LYS A 61 -10.52 8.54 -4.67
N SER A 62 -9.81 9.19 -3.76
CA SER A 62 -10.35 9.79 -2.55
C SER A 62 -9.80 11.21 -2.43
N VAL A 63 -10.69 12.19 -2.47
CA VAL A 63 -10.34 13.61 -2.33
C VAL A 63 -10.77 14.08 -0.96
N SER A 64 -9.83 14.59 -0.17
CA SER A 64 -10.08 15.19 1.13
C SER A 64 -9.56 16.63 1.17
N ALA A 65 -9.91 17.38 2.21
CA ALA A 65 -9.39 18.74 2.41
C ALA A 65 -7.86 18.78 2.63
N ARG A 66 -7.24 17.67 3.06
CA ARG A 66 -5.80 17.62 3.37
C ARG A 66 -4.96 17.14 2.20
N SER A 67 -5.47 16.16 1.46
CA SER A 67 -4.76 15.51 0.37
C SER A 67 -5.71 14.76 -0.55
N ILE A 68 -5.20 14.46 -1.74
CA ILE A 68 -5.86 13.58 -2.70
C ILE A 68 -5.10 12.27 -2.69
N PHE A 69 -5.82 11.18 -2.42
CA PHE A 69 -5.28 9.82 -2.39
C PHE A 69 -5.82 9.01 -3.55
N LEU A 70 -4.92 8.38 -4.30
CA LEU A 70 -5.24 7.52 -5.43
C LEU A 70 -4.67 6.12 -5.18
N ILE A 71 -5.48 5.13 -5.55
CA ILE A 71 -5.07 3.73 -5.62
C ILE A 71 -5.18 3.35 -7.10
N LEU A 72 -4.06 3.20 -7.77
CA LEU A 72 -4.01 2.87 -9.19
C LEU A 72 -3.76 1.38 -9.35
N ALA A 73 -4.66 0.67 -10.02
CA ALA A 73 -4.51 -0.77 -10.25
C ALA A 73 -3.51 -1.01 -11.39
N LYS A 74 -2.47 -1.83 -11.16
CA LYS A 74 -1.54 -2.22 -12.23
C LYS A 74 -2.25 -3.15 -13.21
N LYS A 75 -2.11 -2.88 -14.50
CA LYS A 75 -2.74 -3.70 -15.53
C LYS A 75 -1.98 -5.01 -15.75
N ASP A 76 -0.65 -4.94 -15.69
CA ASP A 76 0.22 -6.10 -15.78
C ASP A 76 0.60 -6.58 -14.38
N GLN A 77 0.36 -7.87 -14.12
CA GLN A 77 0.65 -8.55 -12.86
C GLN A 77 1.89 -9.46 -12.99
N GLU A 78 2.45 -9.62 -14.20
CA GLU A 78 3.67 -10.41 -14.44
C GLU A 78 4.93 -9.63 -14.01
N GLU A 79 4.90 -8.29 -14.08
CA GLU A 79 5.91 -7.41 -13.50
C GLU A 79 5.34 -6.69 -12.24
N PRO A 80 5.25 -7.41 -11.09
CA PRO A 80 4.54 -6.92 -9.92
C PRO A 80 5.19 -5.68 -9.30
N TYR A 81 6.49 -5.45 -9.47
CA TYR A 81 7.20 -4.31 -8.87
C TYR A 81 7.85 -3.41 -9.92
N TRP A 82 7.45 -2.14 -9.92
CA TRP A 82 8.01 -1.15 -10.84
C TRP A 82 9.29 -0.57 -10.24
N PRO A 83 10.41 -0.51 -10.97
CA PRO A 83 11.65 0.09 -10.45
C PRO A 83 11.55 1.60 -10.25
N ARG A 84 10.52 2.23 -10.84
CA ARG A 84 10.20 3.66 -10.74
C ARG A 84 8.76 3.89 -11.17
N LEU A 85 8.15 4.98 -10.71
CA LEU A 85 6.81 5.35 -11.14
C LEU A 85 6.78 5.91 -12.57
N GLN A 86 7.80 6.68 -12.94
CA GLN A 86 7.85 7.44 -14.18
C GLN A 86 8.48 6.67 -15.34
N LYS A 87 7.93 6.82 -16.55
CA LYS A 87 8.47 6.20 -17.78
C LYS A 87 9.91 6.59 -18.07
N VAL A 88 10.17 7.90 -18.08
CA VAL A 88 11.48 8.48 -18.41
C VAL A 88 12.38 8.53 -17.18
N LYS A 89 13.63 8.07 -17.31
CA LYS A 89 14.62 8.23 -16.25
C LYS A 89 14.90 9.72 -16.04
N GLY A 90 14.53 10.22 -14.88
CA GLY A 90 14.72 11.61 -14.46
C GLY A 90 14.27 11.80 -13.03
N LYS A 91 14.90 12.74 -12.33
CA LYS A 91 14.50 13.11 -10.97
C LYS A 91 13.37 14.12 -11.03
N LEU A 92 12.17 13.70 -10.64
CA LEU A 92 11.04 14.59 -10.44
C LEU A 92 11.15 15.18 -9.04
N SER A 93 11.51 16.46 -8.92
CA SER A 93 11.74 17.12 -7.61
C SER A 93 10.51 17.12 -6.70
N TYR A 94 9.31 16.98 -7.28
CA TYR A 94 8.04 16.94 -6.59
C TYR A 94 7.61 15.53 -6.15
N LEU A 95 8.22 14.47 -6.69
CA LEU A 95 7.86 13.07 -6.42
C LEU A 95 8.79 12.48 -5.36
N LYS A 96 8.22 11.95 -4.29
CA LYS A 96 8.95 11.33 -3.16
C LYS A 96 8.34 9.99 -2.79
N THR A 97 9.10 9.12 -2.16
CA THR A 97 8.58 7.85 -1.62
C THR A 97 7.66 8.11 -0.42
N ASP A 98 6.52 7.45 -0.38
CA ASP A 98 5.59 7.44 0.76
C ASP A 98 6.03 6.41 1.79
N PHE A 99 6.93 6.79 2.71
CA PHE A 99 7.42 5.90 3.76
C PHE A 99 6.32 5.41 4.73
N GLY A 100 5.16 6.07 4.79
CA GLY A 100 4.04 5.63 5.62
C GLY A 100 3.22 4.50 4.99
N LYS A 101 3.36 4.28 3.67
CA LYS A 101 2.70 3.23 2.91
C LYS A 101 3.66 2.22 2.29
N TRP A 102 4.95 2.55 2.29
CA TRP A 102 6.00 1.67 1.82
C TRP A 102 6.14 0.45 2.75
N LYS A 103 6.34 -0.69 2.12
CA LYS A 103 6.63 -2.01 2.70
C LYS A 103 7.55 -2.66 1.67
N ASP A 104 8.46 -3.49 2.16
CA ASP A 104 9.36 -4.23 1.29
C ASP A 104 8.62 -5.36 0.57
N GLU A 105 9.15 -5.78 -0.58
CA GLU A 105 8.53 -6.76 -1.48
C GLU A 105 8.28 -8.11 -0.79
N ASP A 106 9.14 -8.50 0.17
CA ASP A 106 9.03 -9.74 0.95
C ASP A 106 7.94 -9.66 2.06
N ASP A 107 7.53 -8.46 2.47
CA ASP A 107 6.49 -8.24 3.51
C ASP A 107 5.08 -8.12 2.92
N ASP A 108 4.95 -8.09 1.59
CA ASP A 108 3.64 -8.02 0.91
C ASP A 108 2.90 -9.37 0.94
N ASP A 109 3.60 -10.50 1.10
CA ASP A 109 3.01 -11.84 1.20
C ASP A 109 2.36 -12.14 2.57
N GLU A 110 2.63 -11.34 3.61
CA GLU A 110 2.10 -11.60 4.96
C GLU A 110 0.66 -11.08 5.20
N GLU A 111 0.07 -10.34 4.24
CA GLU A 111 -1.27 -9.75 4.41
C GLU A 111 -2.38 -10.44 3.60
N GLU A 112 -2.26 -11.75 3.36
CA GLU A 112 -3.40 -12.64 3.07
C GLU A 112 -3.60 -13.73 4.16
N ALA A 113 -3.13 -13.50 5.38
CA ALA A 113 -3.61 -14.24 6.55
C ALA A 113 -4.77 -13.44 7.17
N GLY A 114 -5.95 -13.63 6.60
CA GLY A 114 -7.17 -12.94 6.98
C GLY A 114 -7.43 -12.90 8.50
N ALA A 115 -8.12 -11.84 8.91
CA ALA A 115 -8.91 -11.85 10.12
C ALA A 115 -9.86 -13.07 10.11
N GLY A 116 -9.45 -14.15 10.77
CA GLY A 116 -10.27 -15.34 11.01
C GLY A 116 -9.57 -16.67 10.75
N GLY A 117 -8.79 -17.15 11.72
CA GLY A 117 -8.44 -18.57 11.77
C GLY A 117 -7.06 -18.88 12.32
N ALA A 118 -7.02 -19.34 13.57
CA ALA A 118 -6.06 -20.33 14.05
C ALA A 118 -4.55 -20.02 13.93
N GLY A 119 -4.12 -18.87 14.47
CA GLY A 119 -2.74 -18.70 14.93
C GLY A 119 -2.55 -19.41 16.26
N GLY A 120 -1.99 -20.62 16.19
CA GLY A 120 -1.77 -21.50 17.33
C GLY A 120 -1.01 -20.84 18.47
N MET A 121 -1.73 -20.58 19.56
CA MET A 121 -1.18 -20.86 20.89
C MET A 121 -1.58 -22.30 21.22
N PRO A 122 -0.66 -23.23 21.53
CA PRO A 122 -1.07 -24.43 22.24
C PRO A 122 -1.67 -23.96 23.56
N ASN A 123 -2.99 -24.01 23.62
CA ASN A 123 -3.80 -23.75 24.79
C ASN A 123 -3.32 -24.67 25.91
N PHE A 124 -2.42 -24.17 26.76
CA PHE A 124 -1.98 -24.81 28.01
C PHE A 124 -3.05 -24.66 29.11
N ASP A 125 -4.32 -24.58 28.72
CA ASP A 125 -5.50 -24.38 29.58
C ASP A 125 -6.36 -25.65 29.63
N GLY A 126 -5.69 -26.81 29.59
CA GLY A 126 -6.36 -28.11 29.54
C GLY A 126 -5.49 -29.31 29.88
N MET A 127 -4.23 -29.11 30.30
CA MET A 127 -3.51 -30.20 30.96
C MET A 127 -3.97 -30.28 32.41
N ASP A 128 -4.96 -31.14 32.61
CA ASP A 128 -5.36 -31.69 33.89
C ASP A 128 -4.14 -32.31 34.60
N PHE A 129 -3.44 -31.46 35.35
CA PHE A 129 -2.33 -31.79 36.25
C PHE A 129 -2.75 -32.76 37.37
N SER A 130 -4.05 -33.07 37.52
CA SER A 130 -4.52 -34.08 38.49
C SER A 130 -4.40 -35.51 37.97
N SER A 131 -4.20 -35.72 36.66
CA SER A 131 -4.06 -37.07 36.09
C SER A 131 -2.63 -37.62 36.07
N MET A 132 -1.62 -36.77 36.30
CA MET A 132 -0.20 -37.19 36.32
C MET A 132 0.35 -37.42 37.73
N ALA A 133 -0.38 -37.04 38.79
CA ALA A 133 0.02 -37.26 40.18
C ALA A 133 -0.48 -38.60 40.77
N GLY A 134 -1.03 -39.49 39.92
CA GLY A 134 -1.65 -40.74 40.34
C GLY A 134 -1.14 -41.94 39.55
N GLY A 135 0.06 -42.43 39.87
CA GLY A 135 0.43 -43.81 39.53
C GLY A 135 1.83 -43.99 38.96
N ALA A 136 2.80 -44.21 39.84
CA ALA A 136 3.91 -45.15 39.60
C ALA A 136 4.64 -45.35 40.94
N GLY A 137 4.05 -46.21 41.77
CA GLY A 137 4.83 -46.88 42.79
C GLY A 137 5.83 -47.83 42.13
N GLY A 138 7.00 -47.95 42.76
CA GLY A 138 7.89 -49.11 42.59
C GLY A 138 9.17 -48.83 41.81
N MET A 139 10.23 -48.43 42.52
CA MET A 139 11.59 -48.88 42.19
C MET A 139 12.33 -49.19 43.50
N PRO A 140 12.83 -50.43 43.70
CA PRO A 140 13.46 -50.86 44.94
C PRO A 140 14.94 -50.44 45.03
N ASP A 141 15.38 -50.19 46.27
CA ASP A 141 16.61 -50.74 46.84
C ASP A 141 16.23 -51.39 48.19
#